data_AF-A6MJV5-F1
#
_entry.id   AF-A6MJV5-F1
#
_cell.length_a   1.000
_cell.length_b   1.000
_cell.length_c   1.000
_cell.angle_alpha   90.00
_cell.angle_beta   90.00
_cell.angle_gamma   90.00
#
_symmetry.space_group_name_H-M   'P 1'
#
loop_
_entity.id
_entity.type
_entity.pdbx_description
1 polymer ?
#
loop_
_entity_poly.entity_id
_entity_poly.type
_entity_poly.pdbx_seq_one_letter_code
_entity_poly.pdbx_strand_id
1 'polypeptide(L)'
;SEGCWVSYMLEQQDGMKRYLIYVDESRECVAGPNIAAIVGGTVAGIVLIGVLLLVIWKALTHLSDLREYRRFEKEKLKSQWNNDNPLFKSATTTVMNPKFAES
;
A
#
# COMPACT_ATOMS: atom_id res chain seq x y z
N SER A 1 -26.07 -21.65 -22.19
CA SER A 1 -27.07 -22.63 -21.71
C SER A 1 -27.07 -22.59 -20.20
N GLU A 2 -28.12 -22.06 -19.58
CA GLU A 2 -28.24 -21.79 -18.11
C GLU A 2 -28.27 -23.05 -17.22
N GLY A 3 -27.94 -24.24 -17.76
CA GLY A 3 -27.90 -25.48 -16.98
C GLY A 3 -29.23 -25.86 -16.30
N CYS A 4 -30.36 -25.33 -16.77
CA CYS A 4 -31.66 -25.59 -16.16
C CYS A 4 -32.20 -26.96 -16.55
N TRP A 5 -32.97 -27.58 -15.65
CA TRP A 5 -33.76 -28.76 -15.94
C TRP A 5 -35.25 -28.50 -15.68
N VAL A 6 -36.08 -29.31 -16.32
CA VAL A 6 -37.53 -29.30 -16.14
C VAL A 6 -38.01 -30.74 -16.05
N SER A 7 -38.91 -30.98 -15.10
CA SER A 7 -39.51 -32.29 -14.90
C SER A 7 -40.72 -32.43 -15.82
N TYR A 8 -40.87 -33.61 -16.42
CA TYR A 8 -42.04 -33.93 -17.23
C TYR A 8 -42.51 -35.36 -16.98
N MET A 9 -43.80 -35.58 -17.17
CA MET A 9 -44.46 -36.88 -17.08
C MET A 9 -45.13 -37.22 -18.42
N LEU A 10 -45.01 -38.48 -18.83
CA LEU A 10 -45.63 -39.02 -20.03
C LEU A 10 -46.72 -40.01 -19.65
N GLU A 11 -47.94 -39.77 -20.11
CA GLU A 11 -49.05 -40.72 -20.02
C GLU A 11 -49.41 -41.23 -21.42
N GLN A 12 -49.44 -42.55 -21.61
CA GLN A 12 -49.86 -43.15 -22.88
C GLN A 12 -51.39 -43.24 -22.94
N GLN A 13 -51.99 -42.72 -24.01
CA GLN A 13 -53.43 -42.76 -24.24
C GLN A 13 -53.82 -43.89 -25.20
N ASP A 14 -55.12 -44.23 -25.22
CA ASP A 14 -55.68 -45.28 -26.09
C ASP A 14 -55.37 -45.02 -27.57
N GLY A 15 -54.66 -45.98 -28.17
CA GLY A 15 -54.21 -45.96 -29.56
C GLY A 15 -52.69 -46.11 -29.71
N MET A 16 -52.25 -46.31 -30.95
CA MET A 16 -50.83 -46.39 -31.28
C MET A 16 -50.19 -45.00 -31.21
N LYS A 17 -49.11 -44.85 -30.44
CA LYS A 17 -48.25 -43.65 -30.37
C LYS A 17 -48.97 -42.36 -29.96
N ARG A 18 -50.00 -42.42 -29.12
CA ARG A 18 -50.61 -41.23 -28.49
C ARG A 18 -50.09 -41.07 -27.07
N TYR A 19 -49.45 -39.94 -26.80
CA TYR A 19 -48.91 -39.60 -25.49
C TYR A 19 -49.40 -38.23 -25.06
N LEU A 20 -49.80 -38.10 -23.81
CA LEU A 20 -50.07 -36.84 -23.14
C LEU A 20 -48.84 -36.47 -22.31
N ILE A 21 -48.37 -35.25 -22.48
CA ILE A 21 -47.14 -34.75 -21.84
C ILE A 21 -47.55 -33.68 -20.83
N TYR A 22 -47.23 -33.90 -19.56
CA TYR A 22 -47.34 -32.89 -18.53
C TYR A 22 -45.95 -32.36 -18.25
N VAL A 23 -45.73 -31.09 -18.53
CA VAL A 23 -44.46 -30.41 -18.25
C VAL A 23 -44.68 -29.51 -17.06
N ASP A 24 -43.80 -29.57 -16.07
CA ASP A 24 -43.84 -28.62 -14.97
C ASP A 24 -43.54 -27.21 -15.49
N GLU A 25 -44.32 -26.22 -15.06
CA GLU A 25 -44.19 -24.83 -15.49
C GLU A 25 -42.93 -24.19 -14.88
N SER A 26 -42.52 -24.69 -13.72
CA SER A 26 -41.34 -24.22 -13.00
C SER A 26 -40.06 -24.81 -13.59
N ARG A 27 -39.06 -23.96 -13.83
CA ARG A 27 -37.72 -24.37 -14.26
C ARG A 27 -36.76 -24.22 -13.09
N GLU A 28 -36.07 -25.29 -12.76
CA GLU A 28 -35.02 -25.27 -11.75
C GLU A 28 -33.71 -24.87 -12.44
N CYS A 29 -33.25 -23.66 -12.16
CA CYS A 29 -32.01 -23.10 -12.70
C CYS A 29 -31.03 -22.86 -11.56
N VAL A 30 -29.74 -23.15 -11.79
CA VAL A 30 -28.69 -22.87 -10.82
C VAL A 30 -28.42 -21.37 -10.81
N ALA A 31 -28.49 -20.73 -9.65
CA ALA A 31 -28.09 -19.34 -9.51
C ALA A 31 -26.61 -19.18 -9.89
N GLY A 32 -26.32 -18.24 -10.80
CA GLY A 32 -24.96 -17.94 -11.20
C GLY A 32 -24.10 -17.50 -10.02
N PRO A 33 -22.76 -17.69 -10.08
CA PRO A 33 -21.87 -17.23 -9.03
C PRO A 33 -21.97 -15.72 -8.86
N ASN A 34 -21.86 -15.24 -7.62
CA ASN A 34 -21.86 -13.79 -7.36
C ASN A 34 -20.52 -13.17 -7.79
N ILE A 35 -20.48 -12.70 -9.04
CA ILE A 35 -19.30 -12.11 -9.67
C ILE A 35 -18.81 -10.89 -8.88
N ALA A 36 -19.72 -10.05 -8.38
CA ALA A 36 -19.38 -8.84 -7.63
C ALA A 36 -18.62 -9.16 -6.33
N ALA A 37 -18.99 -10.24 -5.63
CA ALA A 37 -18.30 -10.67 -4.43
C ALA A 37 -16.87 -11.17 -4.73
N ILE A 38 -16.69 -11.94 -5.81
CA ILE A 38 -15.38 -12.46 -6.22
C ILE A 38 -14.44 -11.31 -6.61
N VAL A 39 -14.92 -10.38 -7.43
CA VAL A 39 -14.14 -9.23 -7.87
C VAL A 39 -13.84 -8.30 -6.69
N GLY A 40 -14.83 -8.02 -5.84
CA GLY A 40 -14.64 -7.19 -4.65
C GLY A 40 -13.60 -7.77 -3.69
N GLY A 41 -13.68 -9.07 -3.43
CA GLY A 41 -12.73 -9.77 -2.56
C GLY A 41 -11.30 -9.76 -3.11
N THR A 42 -11.12 -10.02 -4.40
CA THR A 42 -9.80 -10.03 -5.03
C THR A 42 -9.15 -8.65 -5.04
N VAL A 43 -9.90 -7.60 -5.41
CA VAL A 43 -9.40 -6.21 -5.40
C VAL A 43 -9.02 -5.78 -3.98
N ALA A 44 -9.90 -6.00 -3.00
CA ALA A 44 -9.61 -5.67 -1.61
C ALA A 44 -8.37 -6.40 -1.08
N GLY A 45 -8.21 -7.68 -1.43
CA GLY A 45 -7.04 -8.49 -1.05
C GLY A 45 -5.74 -7.92 -1.61
N ILE A 46 -5.69 -7.59 -2.90
CA ILE A 46 -4.50 -7.03 -3.54
C ILE A 46 -4.13 -5.68 -2.91
N VAL A 47 -5.12 -4.81 -2.67
CA VAL A 47 -4.92 -3.51 -2.04
C VAL A 47 -4.34 -3.67 -0.64
N LEU A 48 -4.90 -4.57 0.19
CA LEU A 48 -4.40 -4.81 1.54
C LEU A 48 -2.96 -5.32 1.55
N ILE A 49 -2.61 -6.24 0.65
CA ILE A 49 -1.24 -6.74 0.51
C ILE A 49 -0.30 -5.61 0.10
N GLY A 50 -0.68 -4.79 -0.88
CA GLY A 50 0.10 -3.64 -1.32
C GLY A 50 0.35 -2.65 -0.18
N VAL A 51 -0.68 -2.31 0.58
CA VAL A 51 -0.55 -1.43 1.76
C VAL A 51 0.38 -2.04 2.81
N LEU A 52 0.24 -3.33 3.09
CA LEU A 52 1.09 -4.02 4.08
C LEU A 52 2.57 -3.99 3.68
N LEU A 53 2.88 -4.25 2.39
CA LEU A 53 4.25 -4.14 1.87
C LEU A 53 4.80 -2.72 1.95
N LEU A 54 3.99 -1.70 1.63
CA LEU A 54 4.37 -0.30 1.75
C LEU A 54 4.65 0.09 3.21
N VAL A 55 3.84 -0.37 4.16
CA VAL A 55 4.05 -0.12 5.59
C VAL A 55 5.36 -0.76 6.06
N ILE A 56 5.63 -2.01 5.69
CA ILE A 56 6.88 -2.69 6.04
C ILE A 56 8.07 -1.93 5.44
N TRP A 57 8.01 -1.59 4.16
CA TRP A 57 9.07 -0.84 3.50
C TRP A 57 9.30 0.54 4.14
N LYS A 58 8.22 1.28 4.45
CA LYS A 58 8.28 2.57 5.14
C LYS A 58 8.88 2.44 6.55
N ALA A 59 8.55 1.37 7.28
CA ALA A 59 9.10 1.11 8.60
C ALA A 59 10.60 0.79 8.54
N LEU A 60 11.01 -0.08 7.61
CA LEU A 60 12.41 -0.43 7.41
C LEU A 60 13.26 0.79 7.02
N THR A 61 12.79 1.58 6.04
CA THR A 61 13.48 2.80 5.59
C THR A 61 13.56 3.84 6.71
N HIS A 62 12.48 4.05 7.46
CA HIS A 62 12.50 4.97 8.59
C HIS A 62 13.50 4.54 9.69
N LEU A 63 13.60 3.24 9.97
CA LEU A 63 14.57 2.72 10.94
C LEU A 63 16.01 2.86 10.45
N SER A 64 16.29 2.61 9.17
CA SER A 64 17.62 2.83 8.60
C SER A 64 18.01 4.31 8.64
N ASP A 65 17.09 5.20 8.28
CA ASP A 65 17.33 6.64 8.27
C ASP A 65 17.64 7.16 9.69
N LEU A 66 16.88 6.71 10.70
CA LEU A 66 17.17 7.05 12.09
C LEU A 66 18.52 6.53 12.57
N ARG A 67 18.94 5.34 12.10
CA ARG A 67 20.24 4.77 12.47
C ARG A 67 21.38 5.57 11.87
N GLU A 68 21.27 5.92 10.59
CA GLU A 68 22.26 6.71 9.89
C GLU A 68 22.32 8.14 10.44
N TYR A 69 21.17 8.74 10.72
CA TYR A 69 21.08 10.07 11.34
C TYR A 69 21.83 10.13 12.69
N ARG A 70 21.65 9.13 13.55
CA ARG A 70 22.38 9.06 14.83
C ARG A 70 23.89 8.89 14.64
N ARG A 71 24.32 8.17 13.60
CA ARG A 71 25.74 8.04 13.27
C ARG A 71 26.30 9.38 12.78
N PHE A 72 25.58 10.03 11.87
CA PHE A 72 25.94 11.32 11.32
C PHE A 72 26.07 12.40 12.41
N GLU A 73 25.13 12.49 13.35
CA GLU A 73 25.22 13.45 14.47
C GLU A 73 26.47 13.23 15.34
N LYS A 74 26.82 11.97 15.62
CA LYS A 74 28.05 11.64 16.37
C LYS A 74 29.31 12.04 15.60
N GLU A 75 29.34 11.76 14.30
CA GLU A 75 30.46 12.13 13.43
C GLU A 75 30.57 13.65 13.28
N LYS A 76 29.44 14.38 13.19
CA LYS A 76 29.37 15.86 13.16
C LYS A 76 29.94 16.50 14.43
N LEU A 77 29.59 15.97 15.60
CA LEU A 77 30.14 16.46 16.88
C LEU A 77 31.64 16.22 16.99
N LYS A 78 32.14 15.10 16.46
CA LYS A 78 33.57 14.78 16.43
C LYS A 78 34.33 15.58 15.36
N SER A 79 33.68 15.94 14.27
CA SER A 79 34.26 16.69 13.15
C SER A 79 34.14 18.20 13.30
N GLN A 80 33.56 18.71 14.40
CA GLN A 80 33.75 20.10 14.79
C GLN A 80 35.26 20.33 14.95
N TRP A 81 35.86 20.90 13.90
CA TRP A 81 37.24 21.28 13.89
C TRP A 81 37.43 22.27 15.04
N ASN A 82 38.43 22.02 15.87
CA ASN A 82 38.92 23.03 16.80
C ASN A 82 39.29 24.25 15.96
N ASN A 83 38.42 25.27 15.92
CA ASN A 83 38.64 26.50 15.16
C ASN A 83 39.78 27.34 15.75
N ASP A 84 40.24 26.98 16.96
CA ASP A 84 41.41 27.56 17.59
C ASP A 84 42.66 26.88 17.05
N ASN A 85 43.15 27.37 15.92
CA ASN A 85 44.52 27.16 15.51
C ASN A 85 45.43 27.99 16.44
N PRO A 86 46.26 27.38 17.31
CA PRO A 86 47.12 28.12 18.22
C PRO A 86 48.22 28.94 17.50
N LEU A 87 48.40 28.73 16.20
CA LEU A 87 49.30 29.50 15.35
C LEU A 87 48.61 30.68 14.62
N PHE A 88 47.27 30.74 14.63
CA PHE A 88 46.54 31.80 13.93
C PHE A 88 46.37 33.00 14.85
N LYS A 89 47.13 34.07 14.58
CA LYS A 89 46.87 35.39 15.17
C LYS A 89 46.07 36.21 14.18
N SER A 90 44.88 36.67 14.58
CA SER A 90 44.12 37.64 13.79
C SER A 90 44.98 38.89 13.58
N ALA A 91 45.36 39.16 12.33
CA ALA A 91 46.08 40.36 11.94
C ALA A 91 45.09 41.55 11.88
N THR A 92 44.45 41.88 12.99
CA THR A 92 43.61 43.07 13.10
C THR A 92 44.46 44.19 13.69
N THR A 93 44.99 45.05 12.83
CA THR A 93 45.65 46.28 13.25
C THR A 93 44.61 47.27 13.74
N THR A 94 44.47 47.39 15.06
CA THR A 94 43.62 48.43 15.66
C THR A 94 44.35 49.76 15.57
N VAL A 95 43.96 50.60 14.61
CA VAL A 95 44.49 51.97 14.52
C VAL A 95 43.80 52.81 15.59
N MET A 96 44.51 53.04 16.70
CA MET A 96 44.06 53.96 17.74
C MET A 96 44.16 55.39 17.20
N ASN A 97 43.05 56.13 17.22
CA ASN A 97 43.04 57.52 16.80
C ASN A 97 43.53 58.42 17.95
N PRO A 98 44.70 59.08 17.82
CA PRO A 98 45.30 59.87 18.90
C PRO A 98 44.46 61.07 19.34
N LYS A 99 43.43 61.48 18.56
CA LYS A 99 42.47 62.53 18.94
C LYS A 99 41.49 62.14 20.06
N PHE A 100 41.33 60.84 20.37
CA PHE A 100 40.31 60.36 21.31
C PHE A 100 40.84 59.95 22.69
N ALA A 101 42.16 60.02 22.92
CA ALA A 101 42.75 59.70 24.23
C ALA A 101 42.84 60.92 25.16
N GLU A 102 42.65 62.14 24.65
CA GLU A 102 42.68 63.39 25.41
C GLU A 102 41.29 64.05 25.49
N SER A 103 40.34 63.39 26.19
CA SER A 103 39.10 64.02 26.68
C SER A 103 38.69 63.44 28.03
#